data_AF-A0A931UEW9-F1
#
_entry.id   AF-A0A931UEW9-F1
#
_cell.length_a   1.000
_cell.length_b   1.000
_cell.length_c   1.000
_cell.angle_alpha   90.00
_cell.angle_beta   90.00
_cell.angle_gamma   90.00
#
_symmetry.space_group_name_H-M   'P 1'
#
loop_
_entity.id
_entity.type
_entity.pdbx_description
1 polymer ?
#
loop_
_entity_poly.entity_id
_entity_poly.type
_entity_poly.pdbx_seq_one_letter_code
_entity_poly.pdbx_strand_id
1 'polypeptide(L)' 'LIFLDPPYEKGWVGKILRLLADEDLLRAQGTVVAEHSVREKIADRYGRLRLRDQRRYGATLLSFFESGTA' A
#
# COMPACT_ATOMS: atom_id res chain seq x y z
N LEU A 1 10.88 -0.56 -5.47
CA LEU A 1 9.59 0.01 -5.91
C LEU A 1 8.69 -1.15 -6.29
N ILE A 2 7.52 -1.27 -5.67
CA ILE A 2 6.51 -2.31 -5.95
C ILE A 2 5.21 -1.61 -6.33
N PHE A 3 4.53 -2.09 -7.36
CA PHE A 3 3.19 -1.65 -7.75
C PHE A 3 2.18 -2.75 -7.46
N LEU A 4 1.02 -2.37 -6.92
CA LEU A 4 -0.08 -3.26 -6.58
C LEU A 4 -1.36 -2.76 -7.26
N ASP A 5 -1.97 -3.61 -8.07
CA ASP A 5 -3.31 -3.42 -8.62
C ASP A 5 -4.14 -4.70 -8.38
N PRO A 6 -4.50 -4.98 -7.12
CA PRO A 6 -5.28 -6.16 -6.79
C PRO A 6 -6.76 -5.95 -7.14
N PRO A 7 -7.57 -7.03 -7.25
CA PRO A 7 -9.00 -6.90 -7.49
C PRO A 7 -9.70 -6.02 -6.43
N TYR A 8 -10.44 -5.02 -6.90
CA TYR A 8 -11.05 -4.01 -6.04
C TYR A 8 -12.16 -4.57 -5.16
N GLU A 9 -12.36 -3.94 -3.99
CA GLU A 9 -13.49 -4.15 -3.09
C GLU A 9 -13.57 -5.58 -2.53
N LYS A 10 -12.46 -6.32 -2.59
CA LYS A 10 -12.29 -7.67 -2.02
C LYS A 10 -11.42 -7.70 -0.76
N GLY A 11 -10.93 -6.54 -0.31
CA GLY A 11 -10.10 -6.42 0.88
C GLY A 11 -8.68 -7.00 0.71
N TRP A 12 -8.18 -7.05 -0.53
CA TRP A 12 -6.86 -7.59 -0.84
C TRP A 12 -5.74 -6.58 -0.56
N VAL A 13 -6.01 -5.29 -0.73
CA VAL A 13 -4.99 -4.25 -0.66
C VAL A 13 -4.29 -4.27 0.70
N GLY A 14 -5.07 -4.24 1.79
CA GLY A 14 -4.53 -4.29 3.15
C GLY A 14 -3.82 -5.61 3.47
N LYS A 15 -4.29 -6.74 2.95
CA LYS A 15 -3.66 -8.06 3.15
C LYS A 15 -2.29 -8.12 2.50
N ILE A 16 -2.18 -7.65 1.26
CA ILE A 16 -0.92 -7.63 0.51
C ILE A 16 0.06 -6.64 1.17
N LEU A 17 -0.41 -5.45 1.57
CA LEU A 17 0.43 -4.48 2.29
C LEU A 17 0.95 -5.05 3.61
N ARG A 18 0.14 -5.81 4.36
CA ARG A 18 0.58 -6.49 5.58
C ARG A 18 1.66 -7.53 5.27
N LEU A 19 1.45 -8.37 4.27
CA LEU A 19 2.42 -9.38 3.83
C LEU A 19 3.75 -8.73 3.42
N LEU A 20 3.70 -7.69 2.57
CA LEU A 20 4.90 -6.95 2.14
C LEU A 20 5.65 -6.28 3.30
N ALA A 21 4.93 -5.87 4.34
CA ALA A 21 5.54 -5.27 5.52
C ALA A 21 6.25 -6.29 6.42
N ASP A 22 5.78 -7.54 6.41
CA ASP A 22 6.32 -8.62 7.24
C ASP A 22 7.48 -9.36 6.51
N GLU A 23 7.47 -9.41 5.18
CA GLU A 23 8.53 -10.03 4.36
C GLU A 23 9.69 -9.06 4.05
N ASP A 24 10.93 -9.54 3.88
CA ASP A 24 12.10 -8.70 3.53
C ASP A 24 12.23 -8.43 2.01
N LEU A 25 11.11 -8.05 1.38
CA LEU A 25 11.04 -7.83 -0.08
C LEU A 25 11.36 -6.39 -0.52
N LEU A 26 11.35 -5.45 0.43
CA LEU A 26 11.61 -4.04 0.20
C LEU A 26 12.87 -3.61 0.93
N ARG A 27 13.80 -3.02 0.18
CA ARG A 27 14.95 -2.30 0.74
C ARG A 27 14.47 -1.16 1.64
N ALA A 28 15.34 -0.69 2.53
CA ALA A 28 15.10 0.50 3.33
C ALA A 28 14.67 1.68 2.42
N GLN A 29 13.65 2.43 2.86
CA GLN A 29 13.04 3.53 2.09
C GLN A 29 12.42 3.09 0.75
N GLY A 30 12.20 1.79 0.55
CA GLY A 30 11.49 1.26 -0.59
C GLY A 30 10.02 1.70 -0.60
N THR A 31 9.53 2.07 -1.77
CA THR A 31 8.13 2.50 -1.97
C THR A 31 7.25 1.37 -2.50
N VAL A 32 6.03 1.30 -1.97
CA VAL A 32 4.91 0.52 -2.52
C VAL A 32 3.84 1.49 -3.00
N VAL A 33 3.34 1.30 -4.22
CA VAL A 33 2.22 2.06 -4.77
C VAL A 33 1.05 1.11 -4.92
N ALA A 34 -0.06 1.39 -4.24
CA ALA A 34 -1.26 0.58 -4.30
C ALA A 34 -2.40 1.35 -4.97
N GLU A 35 -2.91 0.81 -6.06
CA GLU A 35 -4.14 1.25 -6.69
C GLU A 35 -5.33 0.53 -6.06
N HIS A 36 -6.38 1.27 -5.69
CA HIS A 36 -7.59 0.68 -5.13
C HIS A 36 -8.81 1.61 -5.25
N SER A 37 -10.01 1.04 -5.07
CA SER A 37 -11.25 1.81 -4.98
C SER A 37 -11.25 2.74 -3.77
N VAL A 38 -11.82 3.94 -3.90
CA VAL A 38 -12.11 4.86 -2.78
C VAL A 38 -13.00 4.23 -1.71
N ARG A 39 -13.75 3.17 -2.07
CA ARG A 39 -14.59 2.41 -1.14
C ARG A 39 -13.81 1.39 -0.32
N GLU A 40 -12.61 1.03 -0.75
CA GLU A 40 -11.73 0.12 -0.02
C GLU A 40 -10.89 0.91 0.99
N LYS A 41 -11.24 0.74 2.27
CA LYS A 41 -10.52 1.38 3.38
C LYS A 41 -9.20 0.67 3.63
N ILE A 42 -8.14 1.45 3.72
CA ILE A 42 -6.79 1.00 4.09
C ILE A 42 -6.34 1.75 5.35
N ALA A 43 -5.45 1.13 6.13
CA ALA A 43 -4.81 1.79 7.25
C ALA A 43 -3.61 2.63 6.80
N ASP A 44 -3.26 3.65 7.58
CA ASP A 44 -2.08 4.49 7.33
C ASP A 44 -0.76 3.76 7.63
N ARG A 45 -0.82 2.58 8.28
CA ARG A 45 0.34 1.80 8.65
C ARG A 45 0.08 0.30 8.56
N TYR A 46 1.04 -0.40 7.96
CA TYR A 46 1.14 -1.86 7.96
C TYR A 46 2.57 -2.22 8.36
N GLY A 47 2.80 -2.65 9.61
CA GLY A 47 4.15 -2.95 10.09
C GLY A 47 5.13 -1.78 9.89
N ARG A 48 6.15 -1.99 9.05
CA ARG A 48 7.17 -1.00 8.67
C ARG A 48 6.75 -0.08 7.51
N LEU A 49 5.68 -0.41 6.78
CA LEU A 49 5.12 0.43 5.73
C LEU A 49 4.24 1.52 6.34
N ARG A 50 4.50 2.77 5.96
CA ARG A 50 3.71 3.94 6.37
C ARG A 50 3.22 4.67 5.14
N LEU A 51 1.95 5.03 5.15
CA LEU A 51 1.32 5.83 4.11
C LEU A 51 1.97 7.21 4.09
N ARG A 52 2.47 7.61 2.93
CA ARG A 52 3.22 8.86 2.72
C ARG A 52 2.46 9.87 1.88
N ASP A 53 1.71 9.39 0.89
CA ASP A 53 0.92 10.18 -0.04
C ASP A 53 -0.30 9.39 -0.52
N GLN A 54 -1.39 10.08 -0.86
CA GLN A 54 -2.56 9.51 -1.51
C GLN A 54 -3.05 10.45 -2.60
N ARG A 55 -3.35 9.90 -3.77
CA ARG A 55 -3.85 10.66 -4.92
C ARG A 55 -5.15 10.06 -5.40
N ARG A 56 -6.16 10.91 -5.59
CA ARG A 56 -7.48 10.48 -6.02
C ARG A 56 -7.71 10.77 -7.50
N TYR A 57 -8.20 9.77 -8.21
CA TYR A 57 -8.59 9.84 -9.62
C TYR A 57 -10.00 9.26 -9.76
N GLY A 58 -11.02 10.12 -9.62
CA GLY A 58 -12.42 9.69 -9.63
C GLY A 58 -12.76 8.71 -8.50
N ALA A 59 -13.05 7.46 -8.87
CA ALA A 59 -13.36 6.36 -7.94
C ALA A 59 -12.12 5.55 -7.51
N THR A 60 -10.94 5.88 -8.03
CA THR A 60 -9.67 5.19 -7.74
C THR A 60 -8.77 6.06 -6.86
N LEU A 61 -8.01 5.43 -5.97
CA LEU A 61 -6.93 6.00 -5.16
C LEU A 61 -5.62 5.32 -5.51
N LEU A 62 -4.56 6.11 -5.68
CA LEU A 62 -3.18 5.67 -5.60
C LEU A 62 -2.64 6.01 -4.22
N SER A 63 -2.26 5.00 -3.46
CA SER A 63 -1.72 5.13 -2.11
C SER A 63 -0.24 4.75 -2.10
N PHE A 64 0.61 5.66 -1.66
CA PHE A 64 2.05 5.52 -1.66
C PHE A 64 2.52 5.21 -0.25
N PHE A 65 3.09 4.03 -0.04
CA PHE A 65 3.67 3.60 1.22
C PHE A 65 5.18 3.58 1.14
N GLU A 66 5.84 3.99 2.21
CA GLU A 66 7.29 3.96 2.35
C GLU A 66 7.69 2.99 3.47
N SER A 67 8.68 2.14 3.22
CA SER A 67 9.26 1.27 4.24
C SER A 67 10.21 2.06 5.14
N GLY A 68 9.96 2.05 6.45
CA GLY A 68 10.91 2.55 7.44
C GLY A 68 12.25 1.79 7.38
N THR A 69 13.32 2.45 7.83
CA THR A 69 14.58 1.77 8.20
C THR A 69 14.32 0.84 9.38
N ALA A 70 14.69 -0.42 9.23
CA ALA A 70 14.76 -1.38 10.32
C ALA A 70 15.79 -0.96 11.37
#